data_AF-A0A5B0MXX3-F1
#
_entry.id   AF-A0A5B0MXX3-F1
#
_cell.length_a   1.000
_cell.length_b   1.000
_cell.length_c   1.000
_cell.angle_alpha   90.00
_cell.angle_beta   90.00
_cell.angle_gamma   90.00
#
_symmetry.space_group_name_H-M   'P 1'
#
loop_
_entity.id
_entity.type
_entity.pdbx_description
1 polymer ?
#
loop_
_entity_poly.entity_id
_entity_poly.type
_entity_poly.pdbx_seq_one_letter_code
_entity_poly.pdbx_strand_id
1 'polypeptide(L)'
;MQNLIISSLDAKNNGEKDELNLIENRKCSKKQMKILEAATRFLAYHYYQQNPEKWLTVFHNQSNFFNSLKRTSRRVKYPTNYERFLKNCFPNISSVELIPWSMPISLTEKQQRIVMQLHRRSDKV
;
A
#
# COMPACT_ATOMS: atom_id res chain seq x y z
N MET A 1 13.27 -14.15 -3.81
CA MET A 1 12.68 -13.88 -2.48
C MET A 1 11.36 -13.10 -2.52
N GLN A 2 11.22 -12.04 -3.34
CA GLN A 2 9.97 -11.27 -3.44
C GLN A 2 8.73 -12.13 -3.81
N ASN A 3 8.90 -13.12 -4.70
CA ASN A 3 7.81 -14.00 -5.12
C ASN A 3 7.22 -14.82 -3.96
N LEU A 4 8.02 -15.26 -3.00
CA LEU A 4 7.53 -16.07 -1.86
C LEU A 4 6.58 -15.28 -0.95
N ILE A 5 6.86 -13.99 -0.76
CA ILE A 5 6.01 -13.10 0.05
C ILE A 5 4.67 -12.86 -0.67
N ILE A 6 4.70 -12.68 -1.99
CA ILE A 6 3.49 -12.50 -2.81
C ILE A 6 2.65 -13.79 -2.81
N SER A 7 3.28 -14.96 -2.99
CA SER A 7 2.59 -16.26 -2.92
C SER A 7 1.95 -16.53 -1.55
N SER A 8 2.56 -16.05 -0.47
CA SER A 8 1.98 -16.16 0.87
C SER A 8 0.77 -15.26 1.08
N LEU A 9 0.66 -14.17 0.30
CA LEU A 9 -0.53 -13.30 0.27
C LEU A 9 -1.63 -13.86 -0.64
N ASP A 10 -1.26 -14.65 -1.66
CA ASP A 10 -2.16 -15.36 -2.58
C ASP A 10 -2.79 -16.63 -1.96
N ALA A 11 -2.46 -16.96 -0.70
CA ALA A 11 -3.07 -18.06 0.04
C ALA A 11 -4.51 -17.73 0.47
N LYS A 12 -5.38 -17.50 -0.49
CA LYS A 12 -6.78 -17.16 -0.28
C LYS A 12 -7.67 -17.65 -1.43
N ASN A 13 -7.63 -18.97 -1.60
CA ASN A 13 -8.73 -19.76 -2.17
C ASN A 13 -8.99 -20.82 -1.10
N ASN A 14 -9.92 -20.64 -0.16
CA ASN A 14 -11.26 -21.22 -0.27
C ASN A 14 -12.25 -20.74 0.83
N GLY A 15 -11.98 -19.62 1.53
CA GLY A 15 -12.82 -19.18 2.67
C GLY A 15 -13.36 -17.75 2.62
N GLU A 16 -12.99 -16.95 1.62
CA GLU A 16 -13.01 -15.48 1.77
C GLU A 16 -14.24 -14.74 1.29
N LYS A 17 -15.11 -15.40 0.51
CA LYS A 17 -16.31 -14.71 -0.01
C LYS A 17 -17.26 -14.29 1.12
N ASP A 18 -17.23 -14.95 2.28
CA ASP A 18 -18.02 -14.55 3.45
C ASP A 18 -17.37 -13.44 4.29
N GLU A 19 -16.05 -13.46 4.46
CA GLU A 19 -15.36 -12.47 5.32
C GLU A 19 -15.37 -11.05 4.73
N LEU A 20 -15.29 -10.90 3.41
CA LEU A 20 -15.27 -9.59 2.76
C LEU A 20 -16.66 -8.90 2.81
N ASN A 21 -17.74 -9.69 2.76
CA ASN A 21 -19.13 -9.20 2.90
C ASN A 21 -19.47 -8.81 4.35
N LEU A 22 -18.82 -9.40 5.35
CA LEU A 22 -19.01 -9.06 6.77
C LEU A 22 -18.46 -7.68 7.16
N ILE A 23 -17.51 -7.13 6.39
CA ILE A 23 -16.94 -5.79 6.63
C ILE A 23 -17.91 -4.68 6.18
N GLU A 24 -18.83 -4.97 5.25
CA GLU A 24 -19.70 -3.94 4.65
C GLU A 24 -20.74 -3.34 5.60
N ASN A 25 -21.04 -3.99 6.72
CA ASN A 25 -22.11 -3.56 7.63
C ASN A 25 -21.72 -3.35 9.10
N ARG A 26 -20.44 -3.51 9.48
CA ARG A 26 -20.01 -3.19 10.84
C ARG A 26 -19.72 -1.70 10.98
N LYS A 27 -20.69 -0.97 11.55
CA LYS A 27 -20.45 0.35 12.14
C LYS A 27 -19.21 0.22 13.05
N CYS A 28 -18.09 0.80 12.63
CA CYS A 28 -16.84 0.74 13.39
C CYS A 28 -17.10 1.40 14.75
N SER A 29 -16.93 0.67 15.84
CA SER A 29 -17.10 1.26 17.18
C SER A 29 -16.08 2.38 17.38
N LYS A 30 -16.42 3.36 18.24
CA LYS A 30 -15.48 4.44 18.60
C LYS A 30 -14.12 3.88 19.07
N LYS A 31 -14.13 2.72 19.76
CA LYS A 31 -12.92 2.01 20.19
C LYS A 31 -12.09 1.53 18.99
N GLN A 32 -12.72 0.86 18.02
CA GLN A 32 -12.03 0.37 16.82
C GLN A 32 -11.47 1.51 15.97
N MET A 33 -12.17 2.64 15.86
CA MET A 33 -11.66 3.82 15.16
C MET A 33 -10.38 4.37 15.84
N LYS A 34 -10.37 4.44 17.17
CA LYS A 34 -9.18 4.87 17.93
C LYS A 34 -8.01 3.89 17.78
N ILE A 35 -8.27 2.59 17.78
CA ILE A 35 -7.24 1.55 17.55
C ILE A 35 -6.67 1.69 16.14
N LEU A 36 -7.52 1.88 15.13
CA LEU A 36 -7.08 2.06 13.75
C LEU A 36 -6.22 3.33 13.60
N GLU A 37 -6.63 4.43 14.23
CA GLU A 37 -5.84 5.67 14.25
C GLU A 37 -4.47 5.45 14.90
N ALA A 38 -4.42 4.79 16.06
CA ALA A 38 -3.16 4.48 16.73
C ALA A 38 -2.26 3.58 15.87
N ALA A 39 -2.81 2.52 15.29
CA ALA A 39 -2.08 1.58 14.43
C ALA A 39 -1.50 2.26 13.20
N THR A 40 -2.29 3.09 12.51
CA THR A 40 -1.83 3.84 11.33
C THR A 40 -0.75 4.85 11.66
N ARG A 41 -0.85 5.55 12.80
CA ARG A 41 0.20 6.45 13.30
C ARG A 41 1.48 5.68 13.66
N PHE A 42 1.36 4.52 14.30
CA PHE A 42 2.50 3.67 14.63
C PHE A 42 3.21 3.17 13.38
N LEU A 43 2.47 2.73 12.36
CA LEU A 43 3.04 2.35 11.06
C LEU A 43 3.76 3.53 10.39
N ALA A 44 3.14 4.71 10.37
CA ALA A 44 3.79 5.91 9.82
C ALA A 44 5.11 6.21 10.52
N TYR A 45 5.12 6.16 11.85
CA TYR A 45 6.32 6.37 12.66
C TYR A 45 7.39 5.31 12.38
N HIS A 46 7.03 4.03 12.36
CA HIS A 46 7.95 2.93 12.09
C HIS A 46 8.63 3.06 10.73
N TYR A 47 7.85 3.31 9.66
CA TYR A 47 8.40 3.48 8.31
C TYR A 47 9.27 4.74 8.21
N TYR A 48 8.89 5.84 8.86
CA TYR A 48 9.71 7.05 8.88
C TYR A 48 11.03 6.82 9.63
N GLN A 49 11.01 6.25 10.83
CA GLN A 49 12.20 6.03 11.65
C GLN A 49 13.20 5.08 11.00
N GLN A 50 12.73 4.03 10.32
CA GLN A 50 13.61 3.08 9.66
C GLN A 50 14.36 3.66 8.47
N ASN A 51 13.73 4.56 7.71
CA ASN A 51 14.35 5.15 6.53
C ASN A 51 13.69 6.50 6.18
N PRO A 52 14.13 7.61 6.81
CA PRO A 52 13.55 8.93 6.59
C PRO A 52 13.67 9.42 5.14
N GLU A 53 14.79 9.11 4.48
CA GLU A 53 15.05 9.50 3.09
C GLU A 53 14.10 8.80 2.12
N LYS A 54 13.95 7.47 2.26
CA LYS A 54 12.98 6.68 1.50
C LYS A 54 11.55 7.12 1.80
N TRP A 55 11.25 7.46 3.06
CA TRP A 55 9.94 7.99 3.43
C TRP A 55 9.62 9.29 2.70
N LEU A 56 10.54 10.26 2.73
CA LEU A 56 10.37 11.55 2.04
C LEU A 56 10.27 11.36 0.53
N THR A 57 11.05 10.45 -0.03
CA THR A 57 11.01 10.12 -1.45
C THR A 57 9.66 9.54 -1.86
N VAL A 58 9.19 8.54 -1.12
CA VAL A 58 7.97 7.83 -1.48
C VAL A 58 6.78 8.69 -1.13
N PHE A 59 6.59 9.03 0.13
CA PHE A 59 5.37 9.67 0.59
C PHE A 59 5.43 11.19 0.55
N HIS A 60 6.61 11.81 0.60
CA HIS A 60 6.80 13.27 0.78
C HIS A 60 6.34 13.78 2.15
N ASN A 61 5.14 13.39 2.59
CA ASN A 61 4.58 13.77 3.88
C ASN A 61 3.64 12.66 4.42
N GLN A 62 3.27 12.81 5.69
CA GLN A 62 2.43 11.85 6.38
C GLN A 62 1.00 11.74 5.82
N SER A 63 0.44 12.84 5.29
CA SER A 63 -0.88 12.83 4.67
C SER A 63 -0.92 11.90 3.44
N ASN A 64 0.12 11.96 2.62
CA ASN A 64 0.28 11.08 1.46
C ASN A 64 0.45 9.61 1.85
N PHE A 65 1.16 9.32 2.95
CA PHE A 65 1.21 7.97 3.51
C PHE A 65 -0.19 7.45 3.84
N PHE A 66 -1.01 8.20 4.58
CA PHE A 66 -2.37 7.78 4.90
C PHE A 66 -3.25 7.65 3.66
N ASN A 67 -3.11 8.56 2.69
CA ASN A 67 -3.80 8.46 1.41
C ASN A 67 -3.38 7.20 0.62
N SER A 68 -2.14 6.74 0.75
CA SER A 68 -1.68 5.49 0.14
C SER A 68 -2.37 4.27 0.76
N LEU A 69 -2.51 4.22 2.09
CA LEU A 69 -3.26 3.17 2.79
C LEU A 69 -4.73 3.14 2.37
N LYS A 70 -5.36 4.31 2.25
CA LYS A 70 -6.74 4.43 1.75
C LYS A 70 -6.89 3.90 0.32
N ARG A 71 -5.94 4.20 -0.57
CA ARG A 71 -5.92 3.69 -1.95
C ARG A 71 -5.75 2.16 -1.96
N THR A 72 -4.86 1.63 -1.13
CA THR A 72 -4.64 0.19 -1.02
C THR A 72 -5.88 -0.52 -0.49
N SER A 73 -6.53 -0.01 0.56
CA SER A 73 -7.81 -0.53 1.06
C SER A 73 -8.88 -0.59 -0.03
N ARG A 74 -8.99 0.45 -0.87
CA ARG A 74 -9.91 0.44 -2.02
C ARG A 74 -9.56 -0.62 -3.07
N ARG A 75 -8.27 -0.84 -3.35
CA ARG A 75 -7.84 -1.90 -4.28
C ARG A 75 -8.20 -3.28 -3.75
N VAL A 76 -7.93 -3.55 -2.47
CA VAL A 76 -8.28 -4.82 -1.83
C VAL A 76 -9.80 -5.05 -1.83
N LYS A 77 -10.60 -3.99 -1.65
CA LYS A 77 -12.06 -4.10 -1.67
C LYS A 77 -12.63 -4.50 -3.04
N TYR A 78 -11.99 -4.13 -4.14
CA TYR A 78 -12.55 -4.31 -5.49
C TYR A 78 -11.58 -5.12 -6.37
N PRO A 79 -11.88 -6.40 -6.66
CA PRO A 79 -10.98 -7.28 -7.41
C PRO A 79 -10.50 -6.70 -8.75
N THR A 80 -11.40 -6.07 -9.50
CA THR A 80 -11.06 -5.42 -10.79
C THR A 80 -10.04 -4.30 -10.66
N ASN A 81 -10.06 -3.54 -9.55
CA ASN A 81 -9.06 -2.51 -9.27
C ASN A 81 -7.71 -3.11 -8.89
N TYR A 82 -7.73 -4.25 -8.19
CA TYR A 82 -6.53 -4.98 -7.82
C TYR A 82 -5.85 -5.60 -9.05
N GLU A 83 -6.60 -6.31 -9.89
CA GLU A 83 -6.10 -6.89 -11.14
C GLU A 83 -5.50 -5.82 -12.07
N ARG A 84 -6.21 -4.70 -12.25
CA ARG A 84 -5.71 -3.57 -13.05
C ARG A 84 -4.42 -3.01 -12.49
N PHE A 85 -4.30 -2.91 -11.16
CA PHE A 85 -3.07 -2.47 -10.51
C PHE A 85 -1.92 -3.45 -10.75
N LEU A 86 -2.16 -4.75 -10.58
CA LEU A 86 -1.17 -5.79 -10.83
C LEU A 86 -0.69 -5.79 -12.28
N LYS A 87 -1.58 -5.57 -13.23
CA LYS A 87 -1.23 -5.54 -14.66
C LYS A 87 -0.48 -4.28 -15.06
N ASN A 88 -0.95 -3.10 -14.63
CA ASN A 88 -0.51 -1.83 -15.22
C ASN A 88 0.50 -1.07 -14.36
N CYS A 89 0.45 -1.21 -13.05
CA CYS A 89 1.24 -0.40 -12.12
C CYS A 89 2.32 -1.21 -11.42
N PHE A 90 1.99 -2.44 -10.99
CA PHE A 90 2.88 -3.27 -10.19
C PHE A 90 4.24 -3.56 -10.84
N PRO A 91 4.36 -3.88 -12.15
CA PRO A 91 5.66 -4.17 -12.77
C PRO A 91 6.65 -3.00 -12.67
N ASN A 92 6.14 -1.76 -12.80
CA ASN A 92 6.96 -0.57 -12.64
C ASN A 92 7.37 -0.40 -11.16
N ILE A 93 6.45 -0.62 -10.22
CA ILE A 93 6.69 -0.46 -8.79
C ILE A 93 7.65 -1.53 -8.25
N SER A 94 7.56 -2.77 -8.72
CA SER A 94 8.47 -3.84 -8.31
C SER A 94 9.90 -3.56 -8.78
N SER A 95 10.07 -2.88 -9.93
CA SER A 95 11.39 -2.54 -10.47
C SER A 95 12.18 -1.54 -9.60
N VAL A 96 11.50 -0.79 -8.72
CA VAL A 96 12.16 0.16 -7.81
C VAL A 96 12.50 -0.43 -6.44
N GLU A 97 12.26 -1.73 -6.24
CA GLU A 97 12.67 -2.51 -5.05
C GLU A 97 12.38 -1.80 -3.72
N LEU A 98 11.17 -1.22 -3.57
CA LEU A 98 10.79 -0.48 -2.35
C LEU A 98 10.93 -1.31 -1.07
N ILE A 99 10.80 -2.63 -1.22
CA ILE A 99 10.90 -3.62 -0.14
C ILE A 99 12.14 -4.50 -0.38
N PRO A 100 12.96 -4.77 0.66
CA PRO A 100 12.74 -4.41 2.07
C PRO A 100 12.92 -2.91 2.39
N TRP A 101 12.06 -2.37 3.26
CA TRP A 101 11.98 -0.93 3.54
C TRP A 101 13.29 -0.37 4.12
N SER A 102 14.00 -1.18 4.91
CA SER A 102 15.29 -0.83 5.53
C SER A 102 16.43 -0.57 4.55
N MET A 103 16.32 -1.01 3.29
CA MET A 103 17.37 -0.76 2.30
C MET A 103 17.37 0.72 1.86
N PRO A 104 18.53 1.38 1.74
CA PRO A 104 18.61 2.71 1.15
C PRO A 104 18.09 2.66 -0.29
N ILE A 105 17.38 3.71 -0.69
CA ILE A 105 16.87 3.82 -2.05
C ILE A 105 17.95 4.50 -2.89
N SER A 106 18.45 3.82 -3.93
CA SER A 106 19.23 4.48 -4.97
C SER A 106 18.21 5.13 -5.91
N LEU A 107 18.08 6.46 -5.94
CA LEU A 107 17.16 7.15 -6.85
C LEU A 107 17.90 7.65 -8.07
N THR A 108 17.88 6.85 -9.12
CA THR A 108 17.98 7.42 -10.46
C THR A 108 16.72 8.26 -10.74
N GLU A 109 16.82 9.27 -11.60
CA GLU A 109 15.67 10.09 -12.02
C GLU A 109 14.49 9.24 -12.53
N LYS A 110 14.79 8.09 -13.16
CA LYS A 110 13.80 7.14 -13.64
C LYS A 110 12.98 6.54 -12.48
N GLN A 111 13.62 6.18 -11.39
CA GLN A 111 12.95 5.61 -10.20
C GLN A 111 12.09 6.67 -9.50
N GLN A 112 12.55 7.93 -9.44
CA GLN A 112 11.75 9.04 -8.90
C GLN A 112 10.44 9.22 -9.69
N ARG A 113 10.48 9.17 -11.02
CA ARG A 113 9.28 9.26 -11.87
C ARG A 113 8.30 8.12 -11.60
N ILE A 114 8.80 6.90 -11.39
CA ILE A 114 7.97 5.73 -11.05
C ILE A 114 7.34 5.89 -9.66
N VAL A 115 8.09 6.37 -8.68
CA VAL A 115 7.58 6.62 -7.32
C VAL A 115 6.49 7.69 -7.32
N MET A 116 6.63 8.74 -8.13
CA MET A 116 5.56 9.75 -8.29
C MET A 116 4.26 9.13 -8.85
N GLN A 117 4.35 8.11 -9.73
CA GLN A 117 3.18 7.43 -10.28
C GLN A 117 2.36 6.67 -9.22
N LEU A 118 2.96 6.25 -8.10
CA LEU A 118 2.22 5.64 -6.97
C LEU A 118 1.14 6.57 -6.41
N HIS A 119 1.36 7.88 -6.53
CA HIS A 119 0.51 8.92 -5.95
C HIS A 119 -0.47 9.51 -6.96
N ARG A 120 -0.20 9.33 -8.26
CA ARG A 120 -1.03 9.82 -9.35
C ARG A 120 -2.40 9.13 -9.26
N ARG A 121 -3.47 9.92 -9.25
CA ARG A 121 -4.81 9.37 -9.50
C ARG A 121 -4.76 8.72 -10.88
N SER A 122 -5.40 7.57 -11.06
CA SER A 122 -5.70 7.14 -12.42
C SER A 122 -6.70 8.17 -12.95
N ASP A 123 -6.19 9.24 -13.52
CA ASP A 123 -7.01 10.13 -14.31
C ASP A 123 -7.57 9.28 -15.44
N LYS A 124 -8.89 9.33 -15.55
CA LYS A 124 -9.67 8.53 -16.47
C LYS A 124 -9.09 8.72 -17.88
N VAL A 125 -8.65 7.62 -18.48
CA VAL A 125 -8.67 7.44 -19.94
C VAL A 125 -10.00 6.78 -20.26
#